data_AF-A2D5X9-F1
#
_entry.id   AF-A2D5X9-F1
#
_cell.length_a   1.000
_cell.length_b   1.000
_cell.length_c   1.000
_cell.angle_alpha   90.00
_cell.angle_beta   90.00
_cell.angle_gamma   90.00
#
_symmetry.space_group_name_H-M   'P 1'
#
loop_
_entity.id
_entity.type
_entity.pdbx_description
1 polymer ?
#
loop_
_entity_poly.entity_id
_entity_poly.type
_entity_poly.pdbx_seq_one_letter_code
_entity_poly.pdbx_strand_id
1 'polypeptide(L)'
;WVKEESPDILCLQETKCSENKLPTELQELAGLSHQYWSAPSDKEGYSGVGLLSRQCPLKVSYGIGEEEHDQEGRVIVAEFDKFVLVTAYVPNAGRGLVRLEYRQRWDEAFRKFLKGLASRKPLVLCGDL
;
A
#
# COMPACT_ATOMS: atom_id res chain seq x y z
N TRP A 1 -4.44 18.50 -9.91
CA TRP A 1 -5.37 17.42 -9.56
C TRP A 1 -5.35 17.09 -8.07
N VAL A 2 -4.32 16.46 -7.48
CA VAL A 2 -4.34 16.12 -6.02
C VAL A 2 -4.61 17.34 -5.11
N LYS A 3 -3.94 18.47 -5.35
CA LYS A 3 -4.16 19.72 -4.62
C LYS A 3 -5.58 20.28 -4.78
N GLU A 4 -6.26 19.96 -5.87
CA GLU A 4 -7.63 20.41 -6.17
C GLU A 4 -8.65 19.48 -5.51
N GLU A 5 -8.48 18.17 -5.66
CA GLU A 5 -9.31 17.12 -5.05
C GLU A 5 -9.30 17.20 -3.52
N SER A 6 -8.18 17.63 -2.93
CA SER A 6 -8.02 17.85 -1.48
C SER A 6 -8.46 16.66 -0.61
N PRO A 7 -8.00 15.42 -0.88
CA PRO A 7 -8.44 14.25 -0.13
C PRO A 7 -7.90 14.27 1.31
N ASP A 8 -8.62 13.63 2.23
CA ASP A 8 -8.13 13.38 3.60
C ASP A 8 -7.03 12.31 3.65
N ILE A 9 -7.13 11.32 2.76
CA ILE A 9 -6.16 10.22 2.61
C ILE A 9 -5.93 9.98 1.12
N LEU A 10 -4.67 9.96 0.71
CA LEU A 10 -4.22 9.65 -0.65
C LEU A 10 -3.43 8.35 -0.64
N CYS A 11 -3.87 7.38 -1.45
CA CYS A 11 -3.19 6.11 -1.64
C CYS A 11 -2.59 6.05 -3.05
N LEU A 12 -1.30 5.74 -3.15
CA LEU A 12 -0.55 5.67 -4.40
C LEU A 12 -0.02 4.25 -4.58
N GLN A 13 -0.09 3.75 -5.82
CA GLN A 13 0.44 2.45 -6.23
C GLN A 13 1.45 2.63 -7.36
N GLU A 14 2.34 1.64 -7.51
CA GLU A 14 3.37 1.61 -8.54
C GLU A 14 4.30 2.84 -8.52
N THR A 15 4.71 3.27 -7.33
CA THR A 15 5.51 4.50 -7.14
C THR A 15 6.90 4.43 -7.77
N LYS A 16 7.47 3.21 -7.90
CA LYS A 16 8.81 2.93 -8.42
C LYS A 16 9.90 3.76 -7.72
N CYS A 17 9.65 4.11 -6.47
CA CYS A 17 10.44 5.09 -5.73
C CYS A 17 10.70 4.57 -4.31
N SER A 18 11.97 4.46 -3.96
CA SER A 18 12.42 4.17 -2.61
C SER A 18 12.36 5.44 -1.75
N GLU A 19 12.24 5.29 -0.43
CA GLU A 19 12.09 6.42 0.50
C GLU A 19 13.19 7.47 0.38
N ASN A 20 14.42 7.07 0.07
CA ASN A 20 15.56 7.96 -0.12
C ASN A 20 15.55 8.76 -1.44
N LYS A 21 14.62 8.46 -2.37
CA LYS A 21 14.51 9.11 -3.68
C LYS A 21 13.18 9.85 -3.87
N LEU A 22 12.43 10.06 -2.78
CA LEU A 22 11.14 10.74 -2.83
C LEU A 22 11.30 12.18 -3.33
N PRO A 23 10.49 12.61 -4.31
CA PRO A 23 10.53 13.98 -4.82
C PRO A 23 10.13 15.00 -3.76
N THR A 24 10.79 16.16 -3.75
CA THR A 24 10.57 17.24 -2.77
C THR A 24 9.16 17.84 -2.84
N GLU A 25 8.50 17.74 -3.99
CA GLU A 25 7.16 18.22 -4.26
C GLU A 25 6.11 17.54 -3.37
N LEU A 26 6.40 16.35 -2.83
CA LEU A 26 5.55 15.69 -1.83
C LEU A 26 5.47 16.47 -0.52
N GLN A 27 6.47 17.29 -0.20
CA GLN A 27 6.46 18.17 0.97
C GLN A 27 5.51 19.36 0.78
N GLU A 28 5.16 19.71 -0.46
CA GLU A 28 4.20 20.78 -0.76
C GLU A 28 2.75 20.36 -0.50
N LEU A 29 2.49 19.08 -0.26
CA LEU A 29 1.18 18.55 0.09
C LEU A 29 0.91 18.75 1.59
N ALA A 30 0.87 20.01 2.03
CA ALA A 30 0.75 20.37 3.45
C ALA A 30 -0.49 19.77 4.15
N GLY A 31 -1.58 19.55 3.40
CA GLY A 31 -2.78 18.88 3.90
C GLY A 31 -2.64 17.35 4.09
N LEU A 32 -1.54 16.76 3.63
CA LEU A 32 -1.24 15.32 3.64
C LEU A 32 0.16 15.10 4.24
N SER A 33 0.38 15.61 5.46
CA SER A 33 1.69 15.67 6.12
C SER A 33 2.18 14.32 6.67
N HIS A 34 1.28 13.37 6.94
CA HIS A 34 1.64 12.04 7.42
C HIS A 34 1.84 11.10 6.24
N GLN A 35 3.09 10.85 5.86
CA GLN A 35 3.44 10.09 4.65
C GLN A 35 4.16 8.79 5.01
N TYR A 36 3.69 7.70 4.44
CA TYR A 36 4.20 6.34 4.65
C TYR A 36 4.45 5.70 3.29
N TRP A 37 5.58 5.02 3.16
CA TRP A 37 6.02 4.45 1.89
C TRP A 37 6.47 3.01 2.11
N SER A 38 6.26 2.19 1.09
CA SER A 38 6.78 0.83 1.06
C SER A 38 7.31 0.59 -0.34
N ALA A 39 8.57 0.16 -0.43
CA ALA A 39 9.24 -0.14 -1.69
C ALA A 39 9.94 -1.50 -1.56
N PRO A 40 10.20 -2.21 -2.67
CA PRO A 40 10.99 -3.43 -2.64
C PRO A 40 12.38 -3.18 -2.06
N SER A 41 12.89 -4.14 -1.31
CA SER A 41 14.23 -4.07 -0.71
C SER A 41 15.36 -4.31 -1.71
N ASP A 42 15.10 -5.10 -2.76
CA ASP A 42 16.10 -5.64 -3.68
C ASP A 42 15.92 -5.23 -5.15
N LYS A 43 14.81 -4.55 -5.48
CA LYS A 43 14.46 -4.16 -6.86
C LYS A 43 14.14 -2.66 -6.93
N GLU A 44 15.19 -1.86 -7.16
CA GLU A 44 15.02 -0.42 -7.42
C GLU A 44 14.12 -0.17 -8.64
N GLY A 45 13.26 0.86 -8.57
CA GLY A 45 12.41 1.24 -9.70
C GLY A 45 11.24 0.28 -9.99
N TYR A 46 10.99 -0.69 -9.10
CA TYR A 46 9.91 -1.68 -9.23
C TYR A 46 8.84 -1.46 -8.17
N SER A 47 7.56 -1.70 -8.52
CA SER A 47 6.44 -1.72 -7.57
C SER A 47 6.38 -0.45 -6.70
N GLY A 48 6.08 -0.60 -5.41
CA GLY A 48 6.05 0.46 -4.42
C GLY A 48 4.66 1.04 -4.22
N VAL A 49 4.33 1.34 -2.97
CA VAL A 49 3.08 1.99 -2.58
C VAL A 49 3.35 3.14 -1.62
N GLY A 50 2.44 4.11 -1.62
CA GLY A 50 2.45 5.25 -0.71
C GLY A 50 1.08 5.46 -0.08
N LEU A 51 1.08 5.91 1.16
CA LEU A 51 -0.12 6.36 1.87
C LEU A 51 0.20 7.71 2.51
N LEU A 52 -0.50 8.75 2.08
CA LEU A 52 -0.40 10.07 2.64
C LEU A 52 -1.73 10.42 3.32
N SER A 53 -1.67 11.00 4.51
CA SER A 53 -2.86 11.27 5.33
C SER A 53 -2.78 12.64 5.99
N ARG A 54 -3.94 13.28 6.12
CA ARG A 54 -4.12 14.52 6.87
C ARG A 54 -4.00 14.30 8.38
N GLN A 55 -4.49 13.17 8.86
CA GLN A 55 -4.43 12.80 10.28
C GLN A 55 -3.51 11.61 10.47
N CYS A 56 -2.75 11.60 11.57
CA CYS A 56 -1.88 10.47 11.91
C CYS A 56 -2.72 9.21 12.17
N PRO A 57 -2.47 8.09 11.46
CA PRO A 57 -3.03 6.80 11.84
C PRO A 57 -2.55 6.40 13.24
N LEU A 58 -3.38 5.66 13.97
CA LEU A 58 -3.02 5.06 15.27
C LEU A 58 -1.85 4.09 15.14
N LYS A 59 -1.80 3.37 14.03
CA LYS A 59 -0.76 2.40 13.72
C LYS A 59 -0.61 2.29 12.21
N VAL A 60 0.65 2.18 11.75
CA VAL A 60 0.97 1.81 10.38
C VAL A 60 1.78 0.52 10.38
N SER A 61 1.48 -0.39 9.47
CA SER A 61 2.25 -1.61 9.24
C SER A 61 2.39 -1.89 7.74
N TYR A 62 3.45 -2.60 7.38
CA TYR A 62 3.81 -2.91 6.01
C TYR A 62 3.68 -4.40 5.76
N GLY A 63 3.25 -4.77 4.55
CA GLY A 63 3.05 -6.17 4.19
C GLY A 63 1.82 -6.82 4.82
N ILE A 64 1.71 -8.12 4.64
CA ILE A 64 0.60 -8.97 5.08
C ILE A 64 1.02 -9.97 6.16
N GLY A 65 2.30 -9.95 6.57
CA GLY A 65 2.87 -10.83 7.60
C GLY A 65 3.35 -12.17 7.04
N GLU A 66 3.60 -12.26 5.73
CA GLU A 66 4.12 -13.45 5.06
C GLU A 66 5.34 -13.06 4.22
N GLU A 67 6.51 -13.57 4.59
CA GLU A 67 7.80 -13.14 4.02
C GLU A 67 7.87 -13.29 2.50
N GLU A 68 7.26 -14.33 1.92
CA GLU A 68 7.18 -14.54 0.46
C GLU A 68 6.45 -13.39 -0.27
N HIS A 69 5.51 -12.75 0.41
CA HIS A 69 4.63 -11.72 -0.14
C HIS A 69 5.10 -10.30 0.23
N ASP A 70 5.94 -10.15 1.25
CA ASP A 70 6.27 -8.83 1.80
C ASP A 70 7.54 -8.20 1.19
N GLN A 71 8.19 -8.85 0.22
CA GLN A 71 9.42 -8.33 -0.40
C GLN A 71 9.20 -7.27 -1.49
N GLU A 72 8.01 -7.19 -2.07
CA GLU A 72 7.76 -6.35 -3.26
C GLU A 72 7.13 -4.98 -2.95
N GLY A 73 7.08 -4.58 -1.67
CA GLY A 73 6.58 -3.26 -1.25
C GLY A 73 5.16 -2.98 -1.73
N ARG A 74 4.24 -3.93 -1.49
CA ARG A 74 2.90 -3.94 -2.12
C ARG A 74 1.77 -3.47 -1.23
N VAL A 75 1.95 -3.43 0.08
CA VAL A 75 0.85 -3.22 1.03
C VAL A 75 1.25 -2.26 2.13
N ILE A 76 0.41 -1.26 2.36
CA ILE A 76 0.41 -0.44 3.58
C ILE A 76 -0.93 -0.63 4.27
N VAL A 77 -0.89 -0.86 5.58
CA VAL A 77 -2.06 -0.90 6.46
C VAL A 77 -1.98 0.27 7.43
N ALA A 78 -3.00 1.13 7.42
CA ALA A 78 -3.15 2.25 8.32
C ALA A 78 -4.41 2.08 9.17
N GLU A 79 -4.23 2.00 10.48
CA GLU A 79 -5.31 1.87 11.44
C GLU A 79 -5.75 3.25 11.95
N PHE A 80 -7.04 3.54 11.86
CA PHE A 80 -7.69 4.73 12.41
C PHE A 80 -8.68 4.33 13.52
N ASP A 81 -9.27 5.31 14.19
CA ASP A 81 -10.18 5.07 15.32
C ASP A 81 -11.33 4.11 14.96
N LYS A 82 -11.98 4.35 13.82
CA LYS A 82 -13.22 3.66 13.42
C LYS A 82 -13.04 2.60 12.35
N PHE A 83 -11.91 2.61 11.64
CA PHE A 83 -11.67 1.70 10.51
C PHE A 83 -10.18 1.42 10.31
N VAL A 84 -9.88 0.39 9.52
CA VAL A 84 -8.56 0.10 8.98
C VAL A 84 -8.59 0.37 7.49
N LEU A 85 -7.59 1.09 6.98
CA LEU A 85 -7.35 1.27 5.56
C LEU A 85 -6.21 0.37 5.11
N VAL A 86 -6.42 -0.35 4.01
CA VAL A 86 -5.38 -1.09 3.32
C VAL A 86 -5.30 -0.54 1.90
N THR A 87 -4.11 -0.07 1.50
CA THR A 87 -3.79 0.19 0.09
C THR A 87 -2.90 -0.93 -0.41
N ALA A 88 -3.25 -1.49 -1.57
CA ALA A 88 -2.50 -2.59 -2.17
C ALA A 88 -2.19 -2.32 -3.65
N TYR A 89 -1.00 -2.77 -4.07
CA TYR A 89 -0.66 -2.99 -5.47
C TYR A 89 -0.47 -4.49 -5.69
N VAL A 90 -1.53 -5.17 -6.11
CA VAL A 90 -1.54 -6.63 -6.24
C VAL A 90 -0.61 -7.07 -7.38
N PRO A 91 0.14 -8.18 -7.23
CA PRO A 91 1.04 -8.65 -8.28
C PRO A 91 0.29 -8.96 -9.58
N ASN A 92 0.83 -8.44 -10.68
CA ASN A 92 0.36 -8.79 -12.02
C ASN A 92 0.69 -10.25 -12.34
N ALA A 93 -0.22 -10.96 -13.04
CA ALA A 93 0.00 -12.34 -13.49
C ALA A 93 1.10 -12.49 -14.55
N GLY A 94 1.63 -11.37 -15.06
CA GLY A 94 2.69 -11.31 -16.04
C GLY A 94 2.19 -11.54 -17.47
N ARG A 95 2.94 -11.02 -18.43
CA ARG A 95 2.68 -11.31 -19.86
C ARG A 95 2.78 -12.81 -20.09
N GLY A 96 1.76 -13.39 -20.74
CA GLY A 96 1.72 -14.85 -20.94
C GLY A 96 1.46 -15.65 -19.67
N LEU A 97 0.95 -15.02 -18.59
CA LEU A 97 0.54 -15.67 -17.34
C LEU A 97 1.69 -16.34 -16.56
N VAL A 98 2.93 -15.90 -16.79
CA VAL A 98 4.15 -16.46 -16.18
C VAL A 98 4.19 -16.37 -14.65
N ARG A 99 3.39 -15.50 -14.03
CA ARG A 99 3.25 -15.35 -12.58
C ARG A 99 1.86 -15.74 -12.06
N LEU A 100 1.02 -16.38 -12.87
CA LEU A 100 -0.35 -16.70 -12.46
C LEU A 100 -0.40 -17.60 -11.22
N GLU A 101 0.47 -18.60 -11.11
CA GLU A 101 0.56 -19.46 -9.92
C GLU A 101 0.95 -18.66 -8.67
N TYR A 102 1.90 -17.73 -8.79
CA TYR A 102 2.25 -16.83 -7.69
C TYR A 102 1.08 -15.91 -7.32
N ARG A 103 0.38 -15.36 -8.31
CA ARG A 103 -0.80 -14.51 -8.12
C ARG A 103 -1.90 -15.25 -7.35
N GLN A 104 -2.13 -16.53 -7.63
CA GLN A 104 -3.12 -17.32 -6.88
C GLN A 104 -2.74 -17.53 -5.42
N ARG A 105 -1.47 -17.83 -5.14
CA ARG A 105 -0.95 -17.94 -3.76
C ARG A 105 -1.06 -16.61 -3.02
N TRP A 106 -0.72 -15.51 -3.69
CA TRP A 106 -0.95 -14.15 -3.18
C TRP A 106 -2.43 -13.90 -2.85
N ASP A 107 -3.35 -14.22 -3.76
CA ASP A 107 -4.79 -13.99 -3.58
C ASP A 107 -5.37 -14.77 -2.39
N GLU A 108 -4.84 -15.96 -2.11
CA GLU A 108 -5.22 -16.74 -0.94
C GLU A 108 -4.70 -16.11 0.36
N ALA A 109 -3.39 -15.81 0.42
CA ALA A 109 -2.75 -15.20 1.58
C ALA A 109 -3.37 -13.82 1.90
N PHE A 110 -3.55 -12.98 0.88
CA PHE A 110 -4.10 -11.64 1.05
C PHE A 110 -5.56 -11.67 1.52
N ARG A 111 -6.38 -12.58 0.98
CA ARG A 111 -7.77 -12.77 1.43
C ARG A 111 -7.83 -13.20 2.89
N LYS A 112 -6.97 -14.15 3.30
CA LYS A 112 -6.88 -14.60 4.70
C LYS A 112 -6.47 -13.46 5.63
N PHE A 113 -5.48 -12.66 5.22
CA PHE A 113 -5.03 -11.48 5.95
C PHE A 113 -6.15 -10.44 6.12
N LEU A 114 -6.80 -10.04 5.03
CA LEU A 114 -7.90 -9.07 5.05
C LEU A 114 -9.08 -9.55 5.90
N LYS A 115 -9.43 -10.83 5.83
CA LYS A 115 -10.46 -11.43 6.69
C LYS A 115 -10.10 -11.31 8.17
N GLY A 116 -8.82 -11.51 8.52
CA GLY A 116 -8.30 -11.31 9.86
C GLY A 116 -8.45 -9.87 10.34
N LEU A 117 -8.11 -8.88 9.51
CA LEU A 117 -8.29 -7.46 9.83
C LEU A 117 -9.77 -7.08 9.99
N ALA A 118 -10.60 -7.45 9.02
CA ALA A 118 -12.03 -7.14 9.00
C ALA A 118 -12.79 -7.76 10.19
N SER A 119 -12.30 -8.86 10.76
CA SER A 119 -12.87 -9.46 11.97
C SER A 119 -12.68 -8.61 13.24
N ARG A 120 -11.73 -7.66 13.23
CA ARG A 120 -11.38 -6.83 14.39
C ARG A 120 -11.93 -5.41 14.29
N LYS A 121 -11.92 -4.82 13.09
CA LYS A 121 -12.33 -3.43 12.85
C LYS A 121 -12.81 -3.30 11.39
N PRO A 122 -13.80 -2.43 11.09
CA PRO A 122 -14.25 -2.20 9.72
C PRO A 122 -13.09 -1.92 8.77
N LEU A 123 -13.12 -2.53 7.59
CA LEU A 123 -12.00 -2.54 6.66
C LEU A 123 -12.37 -1.83 5.36
N VAL A 124 -11.50 -0.92 4.92
CA VAL A 124 -11.50 -0.34 3.58
C VAL A 124 -10.27 -0.85 2.85
N LEU A 125 -10.47 -1.48 1.70
CA LEU A 125 -9.41 -1.87 0.77
C LEU A 125 -9.49 -0.96 -0.46
N CYS A 126 -8.37 -0.39 -0.87
CA CYS A 126 -8.24 0.35 -2.12
C CYS A 126 -6.91 0.03 -2.84
N GLY A 127 -6.82 0.46 -4.09
CA GLY A 127 -5.63 0.29 -4.93
C GLY A 127 -5.93 -0.52 -6.19
N ASP A 128 -4.85 -1.01 -6.80
CA ASP A 128 -4.90 -1.80 -8.03
C ASP A 128 -4.82 -3.29 -7.67
N LEU A 129 -5.86 -4.06 -8.05
CA LEU A 129 -6.15 -5.42 -7.59
C LEU A 129 -6.00 -6.47 -8.71
#